data_AF-A0A3B8VGC1-F1
#
_entry.id   AF-A0A3B8VGC1-F1
#
_cell.length_a   1.000
_cell.length_b   1.000
_cell.length_c   1.000
_cell.angle_alpha   90.00
_cell.angle_beta   90.00
_cell.angle_gamma   90.00
#
_symmetry.space_group_name_H-M   'P 1'
#
loop_
_entity.id
_entity.type
_entity.pdbx_description
1 polymer ?
#
loop_
_entity_poly.entity_id
_entity_poly.type
_entity_poly.pdbx_seq_one_letter_code
_entity_poly.pdbx_strand_id
1 'polypeptide(L)'
;MRAYDVIRRWFRPVRNVLVKIYKPIEDAWADEPINLMTKYMLLLKQYGKYYYAKSIQYHGVFPVLDADQQYTPDLYNEVMRDPRKAIKGANGQLAIIDYKRVIAQGYDEIWLFGGPYFGFYESRMVGKGAYWLNAPPLEMTIKPVIVMGFNYNRGLKEMIHNYCHRIESIMAHVMESNYIFRTYHDDWREPQNAWDRWVFYNGNTHNKRGCEPYSQDEFEWLKKFRWWHLV
;
A
#
# COMPACT_ATOMS: atom_id res chain seq x y z
N MET A 1 17.80 -14.08 8.57
CA MET A 1 16.40 -14.54 8.46
C MET A 1 16.26 -15.18 7.09
N ARG A 2 15.69 -16.39 6.95
CA ARG A 2 15.62 -17.02 5.61
C ARG A 2 14.55 -16.34 4.77
N ALA A 3 14.70 -16.31 3.45
CA ALA A 3 13.74 -15.72 2.50
C ALA A 3 12.29 -16.20 2.78
N TYR A 4 12.15 -17.49 3.05
CA TYR A 4 10.88 -18.12 3.44
C TYR A 4 10.24 -17.47 4.68
N ASP A 5 11.01 -17.14 5.72
CA ASP A 5 10.46 -16.57 6.96
C ASP A 5 9.91 -15.15 6.74
N VAL A 6 10.59 -14.37 5.89
CA VAL A 6 10.17 -13.01 5.53
C VAL A 6 8.87 -13.05 4.71
N ILE A 7 8.83 -13.92 3.68
CA ILE A 7 7.62 -14.13 2.88
C ILE A 7 6.48 -14.62 3.76
N ARG A 8 6.72 -15.63 4.60
CA ARG A 8 5.69 -16.15 5.49
C ARG A 8 5.20 -15.09 6.46
N ARG A 9 6.06 -14.20 6.96
CA ARG A 9 5.64 -13.07 7.81
C ARG A 9 4.68 -12.12 7.11
N TRP A 10 4.94 -11.77 5.85
CA TRP A 10 4.19 -10.73 5.15
C TRP A 10 3.05 -11.24 4.26
N PHE A 11 3.03 -12.54 3.97
CA PHE A 11 1.97 -13.20 3.22
C PHE A 11 1.14 -14.17 4.08
N ARG A 12 1.44 -14.34 5.37
CA ARG A 12 0.52 -15.01 6.30
C ARG A 12 -0.79 -14.23 6.40
N PRO A 13 -1.88 -14.89 6.83
CA PRO A 13 -3.10 -14.21 7.19
C PRO A 13 -2.87 -13.06 8.18
N VAL A 14 -3.20 -11.84 7.77
CA VAL A 14 -3.20 -10.65 8.63
C VAL A 14 -4.42 -10.71 9.53
N ARG A 15 -4.25 -10.64 10.86
CA ARG A 15 -5.35 -10.92 11.82
C ARG A 15 -5.94 -9.66 12.40
N ASN A 16 -5.07 -8.69 12.71
CA ASN A 16 -5.47 -7.45 13.37
C ASN A 16 -5.16 -6.28 12.45
N VAL A 17 -6.18 -5.64 11.90
CA VAL A 17 -6.03 -4.46 11.03
C VAL A 17 -6.64 -3.25 11.73
N LEU A 18 -5.83 -2.20 11.88
CA LEU A 18 -6.33 -0.89 12.26
C LEU A 18 -6.75 -0.15 10.98
N VAL A 19 -7.99 0.33 10.95
CA VAL A 19 -8.47 1.21 9.90
C VAL A 19 -8.68 2.60 10.49
N LYS A 20 -8.05 3.60 9.90
CA LYS A 20 -8.33 5.01 10.18
C LYS A 20 -9.00 5.66 8.97
N ILE A 21 -10.14 6.30 9.20
CA ILE A 21 -10.91 6.98 8.15
C ILE A 21 -10.92 8.49 8.45
N TYR A 22 -10.38 9.26 7.52
CA TYR A 22 -10.32 10.71 7.54
C TYR A 22 -11.30 11.25 6.50
N LYS A 23 -12.46 11.74 6.95
CA LYS A 23 -13.49 12.35 6.10
C LYS A 23 -13.93 13.71 6.69
N PRO A 24 -13.13 14.77 6.50
CA PRO A 24 -13.43 16.11 7.03
C PRO A 24 -14.49 16.87 6.22
N ILE A 25 -14.78 16.46 4.98
CA ILE A 25 -15.74 17.11 4.09
C ILE A 25 -16.78 16.06 3.67
N GLU A 26 -18.04 16.44 3.59
CA GLU A 26 -19.15 15.52 3.31
C GLU A 26 -19.15 14.95 1.87
N ASP A 27 -18.44 15.60 0.94
CA ASP A 27 -18.45 15.29 -0.50
C ASP A 27 -17.88 13.92 -0.91
N ALA A 28 -18.30 13.52 -2.13
CA ALA A 28 -18.54 12.17 -2.62
C ALA A 28 -17.41 11.13 -2.49
N TRP A 29 -17.75 10.01 -1.85
CA TRP A 29 -17.03 8.76 -2.01
C TRP A 29 -17.28 8.19 -3.42
N ALA A 30 -16.29 7.53 -4.02
CA ALA A 30 -16.56 6.63 -5.16
C ALA A 30 -17.48 5.46 -4.74
N ASP A 31 -17.34 4.99 -3.49
CA ASP A 31 -18.20 4.08 -2.73
C ASP A 31 -17.84 4.23 -1.24
N GLU A 32 -18.78 4.03 -0.31
CA GLU A 32 -18.51 4.18 1.12
C GLU A 32 -17.25 3.38 1.50
N PRO A 33 -16.32 3.95 2.29
CA PRO A 33 -15.01 3.31 2.53
C PRO A 33 -15.20 1.97 3.24
N ILE A 34 -16.27 1.84 4.02
CA ILE A 34 -16.66 0.58 4.65
C ILE A 34 -16.99 -0.48 3.60
N ASN A 35 -17.69 -0.12 2.52
CA ASN A 35 -17.98 -1.04 1.41
C ASN A 35 -16.73 -1.42 0.65
N LEU A 36 -15.89 -0.44 0.27
CA LEU A 36 -14.62 -0.68 -0.43
C LEU A 36 -13.70 -1.59 0.38
N MET A 37 -13.53 -1.31 1.67
CA MET A 37 -12.79 -2.17 2.57
C MET A 37 -13.38 -3.57 2.68
N THR A 38 -14.70 -3.69 2.76
CA THR A 38 -15.35 -5.00 2.86
C THR A 38 -15.09 -5.81 1.60
N LYS A 39 -15.27 -5.22 0.42
CA LYS A 39 -14.95 -5.85 -0.87
C LYS A 39 -13.48 -6.24 -0.97
N TYR A 40 -12.57 -5.34 -0.58
CA TYR A 40 -11.13 -5.57 -0.57
C TYR A 40 -10.76 -6.72 0.38
N MET A 41 -11.27 -6.71 1.61
CA MET A 41 -11.05 -7.80 2.58
C MET A 41 -11.60 -9.13 2.08
N LEU A 42 -12.81 -9.16 1.50
CA LEU A 42 -13.41 -10.38 0.94
C LEU A 42 -12.54 -10.94 -0.19
N LEU A 43 -12.05 -10.06 -1.05
CA LEU A 43 -11.15 -10.45 -2.14
C LEU A 43 -9.83 -11.01 -1.60
N LEU A 44 -9.19 -10.34 -0.63
CA LEU A 44 -7.95 -10.83 -0.04
C LEU A 44 -8.14 -12.13 0.78
N LYS A 45 -9.33 -12.36 1.34
CA LYS A 45 -9.72 -13.64 1.97
C LYS A 45 -9.75 -14.78 0.97
N GLN A 46 -10.23 -14.57 -0.26
CA GLN A 46 -10.22 -15.62 -1.30
C GLN A 46 -8.80 -16.11 -1.63
N TYR A 47 -7.81 -15.25 -1.45
CA TYR A 47 -6.41 -15.60 -1.64
C TYR A 47 -5.71 -16.09 -0.36
N GLY A 48 -6.48 -16.35 0.72
CA GLY A 48 -6.03 -16.97 1.97
C GLY A 48 -5.35 -16.02 2.96
N LYS A 49 -5.59 -14.71 2.89
CA LYS A 49 -4.63 -13.71 3.43
C LYS A 49 -5.11 -12.79 4.55
N TYR A 50 -6.36 -12.87 5.03
CA TYR A 50 -6.84 -12.02 6.15
C TYR A 50 -7.82 -12.75 7.08
N TYR A 51 -7.60 -12.69 8.40
CA TYR A 51 -8.58 -13.01 9.44
C TYR A 51 -9.06 -11.71 10.10
N TYR A 52 -10.30 -11.68 10.56
CA TYR A 52 -10.98 -10.44 10.95
C TYR A 52 -10.86 -10.17 12.46
N ALA A 53 -10.06 -9.17 12.82
CA ALA A 53 -10.26 -8.31 13.99
C ALA A 53 -9.99 -6.86 13.56
N LYS A 54 -11.06 -6.09 13.42
CA LYS A 54 -11.04 -4.72 12.87
C LYS A 54 -11.29 -3.72 14.00
N SER A 55 -10.39 -2.76 14.16
CA SER A 55 -10.69 -1.51 14.86
C SER A 55 -10.87 -0.42 13.81
N ILE A 56 -12.05 0.19 13.76
CA ILE A 56 -12.32 1.34 12.89
C ILE A 56 -12.27 2.59 13.75
N GLN A 57 -11.42 3.53 13.37
CA GLN A 57 -11.36 4.85 13.97
C GLN A 57 -11.81 5.87 12.93
N TYR A 58 -12.95 6.49 13.20
CA TYR A 58 -13.43 7.63 12.42
C TYR A 58 -12.87 8.90 13.06
N HIS A 59 -12.07 9.65 12.30
CA HIS A 59 -11.48 10.88 12.79
C HIS A 59 -12.35 12.10 12.42
N GLY A 60 -13.10 12.06 11.32
CA GLY A 60 -13.95 13.18 10.89
C GLY A 60 -13.21 14.50 10.62
N VAL A 61 -11.88 14.46 10.59
CA VAL A 61 -10.99 15.62 10.41
C VAL A 61 -9.89 15.28 9.38
N PHE A 62 -9.19 16.29 8.88
CA PHE A 62 -8.00 16.09 8.05
C PHE A 62 -6.91 15.37 8.87
N PRO A 63 -6.05 14.55 8.26
CA PRO A 63 -4.89 14.02 8.96
C PRO A 63 -3.91 15.15 9.29
N VAL A 64 -3.28 15.07 10.46
CA VAL A 64 -2.10 15.88 10.77
C VAL A 64 -0.95 15.34 9.92
N LEU A 65 -0.27 16.22 9.22
CA LEU A 65 0.86 15.97 8.33
C LEU A 65 2.18 16.31 9.03
N ASP A 66 3.30 16.07 8.33
CA ASP A 66 4.64 16.45 8.77
C ASP A 66 4.72 17.91 9.27
N ALA A 67 5.62 18.16 10.21
CA ALA A 67 5.75 19.44 10.92
C ALA A 67 4.43 19.95 11.55
N ASP A 68 3.57 19.02 12.00
CA ASP A 68 2.27 19.29 12.64
C ASP A 68 1.31 20.13 11.77
N GLN A 69 1.51 20.12 10.45
CA GLN A 69 0.65 20.85 9.51
C GLN A 69 -0.67 20.10 9.30
N GLN A 70 -1.76 20.81 9.07
CA GLN A 70 -3.06 20.18 8.80
C GLN A 70 -3.84 21.04 7.82
N TYR A 71 -4.58 20.41 6.92
CA TYR A 71 -5.46 21.13 6.01
C TYR A 71 -6.63 21.76 6.77
N THR A 72 -7.02 22.96 6.36
CA THR A 72 -8.37 23.50 6.56
C THR A 72 -9.24 23.12 5.36
N PRO A 73 -10.58 23.15 5.49
CA PRO A 73 -11.47 22.94 4.34
C PRO A 73 -11.16 23.87 3.15
N ASP A 74 -10.90 25.15 3.42
CA ASP A 74 -10.60 26.14 2.36
C ASP A 74 -9.28 25.84 1.65
N LEU A 75 -8.20 25.60 2.41
CA LEU A 75 -6.91 25.25 1.82
C LEU A 75 -7.02 23.96 1.02
N TYR A 76 -7.72 22.96 1.53
CA TYR A 76 -7.93 21.71 0.81
C TYR A 76 -8.70 21.93 -0.50
N ASN A 77 -9.76 22.73 -0.48
CA ASN A 77 -10.51 23.10 -1.69
C ASN A 77 -9.65 23.86 -2.70
N GLU A 78 -8.71 24.68 -2.26
CA GLU A 78 -7.73 25.31 -3.15
C GLU A 78 -6.78 24.29 -3.76
N VAL A 79 -6.28 23.33 -2.97
CA VAL A 79 -5.37 22.27 -3.42
C VAL A 79 -6.03 21.35 -4.44
N MET A 80 -7.31 21.03 -4.24
CA MET A 80 -8.08 20.25 -5.19
C MET A 80 -8.22 20.95 -6.56
N ARG A 81 -8.13 22.29 -6.60
CA ARG A 81 -8.12 23.08 -7.86
C ARG A 81 -6.71 23.31 -8.40
N ASP A 82 -5.73 23.46 -7.51
CA ASP A 82 -4.32 23.65 -7.86
C ASP A 82 -3.41 22.78 -6.96
N PRO A 83 -3.02 21.59 -7.42
CA PRO A 83 -2.19 20.66 -6.65
C PRO A 83 -0.84 21.24 -6.20
N ARG A 84 -0.36 22.31 -6.84
CA ARG A 84 0.90 22.97 -6.46
C ARG A 84 0.84 23.61 -5.07
N LYS A 85 -0.37 23.91 -4.59
CA LYS A 85 -0.64 24.44 -3.25
C LYS A 85 -0.66 23.36 -2.16
N ALA A 86 -0.53 22.08 -2.51
CA ALA A 86 -0.55 21.01 -1.53
C ALA A 86 0.54 21.23 -0.47
N ILE A 87 0.23 20.85 0.78
CA ILE A 87 1.22 20.84 1.86
C ILE A 87 2.33 19.85 1.44
N LYS A 88 3.58 20.35 1.40
CA LYS A 88 4.76 19.57 1.04
C LYS A 88 5.58 19.34 2.31
N GLY A 89 5.57 18.10 2.83
CA GLY A 89 6.46 17.68 3.91
C GLY A 89 7.90 17.52 3.42
N ALA A 90 8.87 17.53 4.35
CA ALA A 90 10.30 17.47 4.02
C ALA A 90 10.71 16.12 3.40
N ASN A 91 9.97 15.05 3.70
CA ASN A 91 10.24 13.68 3.23
C ASN A 91 9.07 13.08 2.45
N GLY A 92 8.25 13.94 1.84
CA GLY A 92 6.99 13.55 1.26
C GLY A 92 5.83 13.65 2.23
N GLN A 93 4.65 13.62 1.64
CA GLN A 93 3.33 13.70 2.25
C GLN A 93 3.20 12.60 3.30
N LEU A 94 3.22 12.94 4.59
CA LEU A 94 3.08 11.95 5.65
C LEU A 94 2.04 12.40 6.67
N ALA A 95 0.90 11.72 6.65
CA ALA A 95 0.03 11.71 7.80
C ALA A 95 0.79 11.13 9.00
N ILE A 96 0.85 11.91 10.08
CA ILE A 96 1.43 11.50 11.34
C ILE A 96 0.50 10.47 11.98
N ILE A 97 1.06 9.31 12.27
CA ILE A 97 0.42 8.24 13.01
C ILE A 97 1.29 7.94 14.22
N ASP A 98 0.66 7.81 15.38
CA ASP A 98 1.32 7.30 16.57
C ASP A 98 1.59 5.78 16.41
N TYR A 99 2.58 5.45 15.59
CA TYR A 99 2.95 4.08 15.28
C TYR A 99 3.33 3.28 16.53
N LYS A 100 3.88 3.94 17.56
CA LYS A 100 4.23 3.29 18.83
C LYS A 100 2.97 2.77 19.53
N ARG A 101 1.95 3.62 19.68
CA ARG A 101 0.66 3.22 20.28
C ARG A 101 -0.06 2.18 19.44
N VAL A 102 -0.05 2.31 18.12
CA VAL A 102 -0.67 1.33 17.21
C VAL A 102 0.00 -0.03 17.35
N ILE A 103 1.33 -0.10 17.35
CA ILE A 103 2.04 -1.38 17.49
C ILE A 103 1.89 -1.98 18.89
N ALA A 104 1.82 -1.15 19.94
CA ALA A 104 1.52 -1.62 21.29
C ALA A 104 0.14 -2.29 21.41
N GLN A 105 -0.82 -1.95 20.52
CA GLN A 105 -2.14 -2.58 20.45
C GLN A 105 -2.15 -3.89 19.63
N GLY A 106 -1.01 -4.31 19.06
CA GLY A 106 -0.88 -5.61 18.41
C GLY A 106 -1.47 -5.70 17.00
N TYR A 107 -1.63 -4.58 16.30
CA TYR A 107 -2.03 -4.60 14.88
C TYR A 107 -0.89 -5.10 13.99
N ASP A 108 -1.25 -5.91 13.00
CA ASP A 108 -0.34 -6.45 11.98
C ASP A 108 -0.18 -5.49 10.78
N GLU A 109 -1.20 -4.68 10.50
CA GLU A 109 -1.27 -3.76 9.37
C GLU A 109 -2.15 -2.54 9.69
N ILE A 110 -1.88 -1.41 9.03
CA ILE A 110 -2.61 -0.16 9.19
C ILE A 110 -3.14 0.29 7.84
N TRP A 111 -4.44 0.56 7.74
CA TRP A 111 -5.07 1.10 6.54
C TRP A 111 -5.57 2.51 6.80
N LEU A 112 -5.19 3.43 5.93
CA LEU A 112 -5.55 4.84 5.98
C LEU A 112 -6.48 5.14 4.82
N PHE A 113 -7.66 5.65 5.12
CA PHE A 113 -8.62 6.12 4.13
C PHE A 113 -8.76 7.63 4.21
N GLY A 114 -8.67 8.30 3.08
CA GLY A 114 -8.79 9.74 3.02
C GLY A 114 -8.69 10.26 1.59
N GLY A 115 -8.62 11.58 1.46
CA GLY A 115 -8.69 12.26 0.17
C GLY A 115 -7.35 12.30 -0.54
N PRO A 116 -7.33 12.78 -1.80
CA PRO A 116 -6.11 13.24 -2.44
C PRO A 116 -5.26 14.11 -1.50
N TYR A 117 -3.93 14.02 -1.60
CA TYR A 117 -3.00 14.87 -0.85
C TYR A 117 -2.98 14.69 0.69
N PHE A 118 -3.72 13.73 1.25
CA PHE A 118 -3.79 13.48 2.70
C PHE A 118 -2.53 12.90 3.35
N GLY A 119 -1.40 12.84 2.64
CA GLY A 119 -0.18 12.35 3.28
C GLY A 119 -0.01 10.83 3.23
N PHE A 120 -0.69 10.13 2.32
CA PHE A 120 -0.67 8.67 2.28
C PHE A 120 0.11 8.15 1.07
N TYR A 121 1.01 7.20 1.33
CA TYR A 121 1.58 6.35 0.28
C TYR A 121 0.68 5.14 0.04
N GLU A 122 0.66 4.62 -1.19
CA GLU A 122 -0.12 3.43 -1.56
C GLU A 122 0.22 2.23 -0.68
N SER A 123 1.52 2.04 -0.44
CA SER A 123 2.04 1.17 0.61
C SER A 123 3.31 1.77 1.20
N ARG A 124 3.64 1.42 2.44
CA ARG A 124 4.89 1.79 3.10
C ARG A 124 5.22 0.81 4.23
N MET A 125 6.49 0.51 4.44
CA MET A 125 6.94 -0.21 5.63
C MET A 125 7.47 0.76 6.70
N VAL A 126 7.04 0.55 7.94
CA VAL A 126 7.43 1.35 9.11
C VAL A 126 7.98 0.42 10.18
N GLY A 127 9.06 0.78 10.86
CA GLY A 127 9.64 0.03 11.98
C GLY A 127 11.04 -0.51 11.69
N LYS A 128 11.56 -1.34 12.59
CA LYS A 128 12.95 -1.80 12.56
C LYS A 128 13.21 -2.70 11.36
N GLY A 129 14.20 -2.36 10.54
CA GLY A 129 14.52 -3.08 9.31
C GLY A 129 13.48 -2.86 8.22
N ALA A 130 12.85 -1.67 8.20
CA ALA A 130 11.94 -1.31 7.13
C ALA A 130 12.71 -1.16 5.82
N TYR A 131 12.10 -1.61 4.72
CA TYR A 131 12.64 -1.48 3.38
C TYR A 131 11.61 -0.87 2.44
N TRP A 132 12.04 -0.54 1.22
CA TRP A 132 11.18 0.04 0.19
C TRP A 132 9.92 -0.80 -0.03
N LEU A 133 8.76 -0.17 0.11
CA LEU A 133 7.46 -0.80 -0.12
C LEU A 133 6.58 0.18 -0.88
N ASN A 134 6.87 0.39 -2.17
CA ASN A 134 6.32 1.47 -3.00
C ASN A 134 6.46 2.90 -2.43
N ALA A 135 7.33 3.07 -1.45
CA ALA A 135 7.63 4.33 -0.78
C ALA A 135 8.94 4.19 -0.01
N PRO A 136 9.64 5.30 0.27
CA PRO A 136 10.80 5.30 1.17
C PRO A 136 10.42 4.68 2.52
N PRO A 137 11.20 3.76 3.10
CA PRO A 137 10.90 3.17 4.40
C PRO A 137 10.87 4.23 5.52
N LEU A 138 10.18 3.94 6.61
CA LEU A 138 10.26 4.72 7.85
C LEU A 138 10.90 3.88 8.95
N GLU A 139 12.20 4.05 9.14
CA GLU A 139 12.92 3.32 10.19
C GLU A 139 12.53 3.86 11.58
N MET A 140 12.12 2.96 12.47
CA MET A 140 11.75 3.27 13.85
C MET A 140 12.10 2.11 14.77
N THR A 141 12.35 2.38 16.04
CA THR A 141 12.63 1.34 17.06
C THR A 141 11.35 0.60 17.52
N ILE A 142 10.54 0.13 16.58
CA ILE A 142 9.31 -0.65 16.78
C ILE A 142 9.32 -1.89 15.88
N LYS A 143 8.46 -2.87 16.15
CA LYS A 143 8.27 -4.01 15.25
C LYS A 143 7.78 -3.51 13.87
N PRO A 144 8.29 -4.05 12.74
CA PRO A 144 7.87 -3.55 11.44
C PRO A 144 6.41 -3.88 11.13
N VAL A 145 5.73 -2.91 10.51
CA VAL A 145 4.32 -2.90 10.11
C VAL A 145 4.18 -2.35 8.70
N ILE A 146 3.16 -2.81 7.99
CA ILE A 146 2.79 -2.28 6.68
C ILE A 146 1.67 -1.26 6.87
N VAL A 147 1.82 -0.13 6.20
CA VAL A 147 0.81 0.93 6.11
C VAL A 147 0.32 0.98 4.67
N MET A 148 -0.99 0.87 4.46
CA MET A 148 -1.63 0.99 3.16
C MET A 148 -2.45 2.28 3.12
N GLY A 149 -2.25 3.10 2.10
CA GLY A 149 -3.01 4.33 1.86
C GLY A 149 -4.05 4.12 0.78
N PHE A 150 -5.29 4.49 1.07
CA PHE A 150 -6.42 4.38 0.14
C PHE A 150 -7.11 5.72 -0.03
N ASN A 151 -7.36 6.06 -1.29
CA ASN A 151 -8.03 7.29 -1.67
C ASN A 151 -9.52 7.02 -1.85
N TYR A 152 -10.36 7.83 -1.21
CA TYR A 152 -11.80 7.67 -1.29
C TYR A 152 -12.45 8.04 -2.62
N ASN A 153 -11.73 8.78 -3.48
CA ASN A 153 -12.14 9.07 -4.86
C ASN A 153 -11.81 7.91 -5.82
N ARG A 154 -11.29 6.79 -5.30
CA ARG A 154 -10.83 5.64 -6.09
C ARG A 154 -11.57 4.38 -5.66
N GLY A 155 -11.54 3.37 -6.51
CA GLY A 155 -12.30 2.14 -6.33
C GLY A 155 -11.46 0.97 -5.81
N LEU A 156 -12.10 -0.19 -5.80
CA LEU A 156 -11.46 -1.46 -5.42
C LEU A 156 -10.27 -1.80 -6.33
N LYS A 157 -10.32 -1.45 -7.62
CA LYS A 157 -9.23 -1.72 -8.57
C LYS A 157 -7.93 -1.09 -8.09
N GLU A 158 -7.97 0.17 -7.69
CA GLU A 158 -6.79 0.87 -7.19
C GLU A 158 -6.31 0.34 -5.84
N MET A 159 -7.22 -0.08 -4.96
CA MET A 159 -6.80 -0.76 -3.73
C MET A 159 -6.03 -2.06 -4.02
N ILE A 160 -6.42 -2.78 -5.08
CA ILE A 160 -5.73 -3.99 -5.54
C ILE A 160 -4.41 -3.65 -6.22
N HIS A 161 -4.34 -2.56 -6.98
CA HIS A 161 -3.10 -2.04 -7.52
C HIS A 161 -2.07 -1.77 -6.41
N ASN A 162 -2.46 -1.05 -5.35
CA ASN A 162 -1.62 -0.79 -4.17
C ASN A 162 -1.14 -2.09 -3.52
N TYR A 163 -2.02 -3.10 -3.45
CA TYR A 163 -1.65 -4.40 -2.92
C TYR A 163 -0.62 -5.13 -3.79
N CYS A 164 -0.75 -5.06 -5.11
CA CYS A 164 0.19 -5.69 -6.03
C CYS A 164 1.58 -5.06 -5.92
N HIS A 165 1.68 -3.73 -5.76
CA HIS A 165 2.94 -3.07 -5.44
C HIS A 165 3.60 -3.53 -4.14
N ARG A 166 2.79 -3.78 -3.09
CA ARG A 166 3.30 -4.41 -1.87
C ARG A 166 3.89 -5.79 -2.17
N ILE A 167 3.21 -6.62 -2.96
CA ILE A 167 3.71 -7.95 -3.34
C ILE A 167 5.05 -7.83 -4.05
N GLU A 168 5.11 -6.97 -5.07
CA GLU A 168 6.31 -6.75 -5.87
C GLU A 168 7.49 -6.32 -5.03
N SER A 169 7.29 -5.33 -4.17
CA SER A 169 8.34 -4.79 -3.31
C SER A 169 8.82 -5.82 -2.28
N ILE A 170 7.92 -6.63 -1.70
CA ILE A 170 8.33 -7.72 -0.78
C ILE A 170 9.14 -8.78 -1.52
N MET A 171 8.66 -9.24 -2.67
CA MET A 171 9.35 -10.29 -3.44
C MET A 171 10.70 -9.80 -3.98
N ALA A 172 10.76 -8.56 -4.48
CA ALA A 172 11.99 -7.91 -4.90
C ALA A 172 13.01 -7.83 -3.76
N HIS A 173 12.58 -7.41 -2.55
CA HIS A 173 13.47 -7.37 -1.39
C HIS A 173 13.96 -8.77 -0.98
N VAL A 174 13.06 -9.74 -0.86
CA VAL A 174 13.41 -11.09 -0.39
C VAL A 174 14.31 -11.83 -1.37
N MET A 175 14.10 -11.62 -2.67
CA MET A 175 14.88 -12.25 -3.74
C MET A 175 16.06 -11.40 -4.20
N GLU A 176 16.35 -10.30 -3.48
CA GLU A 176 17.44 -9.35 -3.77
C GLU A 176 17.44 -8.88 -5.24
N SER A 177 16.26 -8.60 -5.77
CA SER A 177 16.02 -8.27 -7.17
C SER A 177 15.67 -6.80 -7.36
N ASN A 178 16.25 -6.19 -8.40
CA ASN A 178 15.81 -4.90 -8.93
C ASN A 178 15.00 -5.01 -10.24
N TYR A 179 14.66 -6.24 -10.64
CA TYR A 179 14.09 -6.54 -11.95
C TYR A 179 12.77 -5.80 -12.19
N ILE A 180 11.91 -5.74 -11.17
CA ILE A 180 10.62 -5.06 -11.27
C ILE A 180 10.76 -3.57 -11.67
N PHE A 181 11.73 -2.87 -11.08
CA PHE A 181 11.97 -1.45 -11.35
C PHE A 181 12.46 -1.22 -12.78
N ARG A 182 13.19 -2.18 -13.35
CA ARG A 182 13.60 -2.15 -14.76
C ARG A 182 12.42 -2.34 -15.70
N THR A 183 11.53 -3.27 -15.37
CA THR A 183 10.35 -3.57 -16.21
C THR A 183 9.33 -2.43 -16.24
N TYR A 184 9.30 -1.55 -15.23
CA TYR A 184 8.54 -0.29 -15.31
C TYR A 184 9.04 0.66 -16.39
N HIS A 185 10.30 0.51 -16.82
CA HIS A 185 10.93 1.27 -17.90
C HIS A 185 11.13 0.42 -19.17
N ASP A 186 10.39 -0.68 -19.30
CA ASP A 186 10.44 -1.61 -20.43
C ASP A 186 11.82 -2.29 -20.66
N ASP A 187 12.69 -2.33 -19.64
CA ASP A 187 13.99 -3.03 -19.67
C ASP A 187 13.82 -4.51 -19.19
N TRP A 188 13.44 -5.39 -20.12
CA TRP A 188 13.18 -6.83 -19.88
C TRP A 188 14.41 -7.70 -20.16
N ARG A 189 15.31 -7.83 -19.19
CA ARG A 189 16.54 -8.64 -19.30
C ARG A 189 16.32 -10.11 -18.99
N GLU A 190 17.35 -10.92 -19.20
CA GLU A 190 17.36 -12.32 -18.76
C GLU A 190 17.11 -12.44 -17.24
N PRO A 191 16.10 -13.23 -16.81
CA PRO A 191 15.77 -13.40 -15.40
C PRO A 191 16.89 -14.07 -14.58
N GLN A 192 17.22 -13.51 -13.40
CA GLN A 192 18.32 -14.03 -12.57
C GLN A 192 17.86 -14.94 -11.43
N ASN A 193 16.61 -14.82 -11.01
CA ASN A 193 16.03 -15.62 -9.93
C ASN A 193 14.58 -16.03 -10.25
N ALA A 194 13.95 -16.78 -9.34
CA ALA A 194 12.57 -17.27 -9.53
C ALA A 194 11.54 -16.13 -9.63
N TRP A 195 11.73 -15.03 -8.90
CA TRP A 195 10.86 -13.86 -8.96
C TRP A 195 10.98 -13.12 -10.29
N ASP A 196 12.20 -12.86 -10.76
CA ASP A 196 12.44 -12.24 -12.07
C ASP A 196 11.77 -13.06 -13.17
N ARG A 197 11.90 -14.39 -13.10
CA ARG A 197 11.33 -15.30 -14.10
C ARG A 197 9.82 -15.24 -14.07
N TRP A 198 9.24 -15.18 -12.87
CA TRP A 198 7.80 -15.03 -12.71
C TRP A 198 7.31 -13.69 -13.31
N VAL A 199 7.98 -12.58 -12.99
CA VAL A 199 7.66 -11.25 -13.54
C VAL A 199 7.81 -11.22 -15.06
N PHE A 200 8.86 -11.82 -15.61
CA PHE A 200 9.08 -11.87 -17.06
C PHE A 200 7.92 -12.51 -17.83
N TYR A 201 7.32 -13.58 -17.30
CA TYR A 201 6.19 -14.26 -17.95
C TYR A 201 4.82 -13.64 -17.62
N ASN A 202 4.67 -13.08 -16.42
CA ASN A 202 3.36 -12.62 -15.91
C ASN A 202 3.17 -11.11 -15.93
N GLY A 203 4.23 -10.34 -16.17
CA GLY A 203 4.24 -8.89 -16.05
C GLY A 203 4.41 -8.41 -14.61
N ASN A 204 4.52 -7.09 -14.48
CA ASN A 204 4.38 -6.36 -13.22
C ASN A 204 2.97 -5.73 -13.14
N THR A 205 2.70 -5.00 -12.08
CA THR A 205 1.41 -4.37 -11.76
C THR A 205 1.04 -3.29 -12.78
N HIS A 206 2.02 -2.68 -13.44
CA HIS A 206 1.82 -1.65 -14.45
C HIS A 206 1.71 -2.24 -15.85
N ASN A 207 2.54 -3.21 -16.21
CA ASN A 207 2.67 -3.64 -17.60
C ASN A 207 3.05 -5.12 -17.72
N LYS A 208 2.81 -5.64 -18.91
CA LYS A 208 3.32 -6.92 -19.36
C LYS A 208 4.22 -6.68 -20.56
N ARG A 209 5.29 -7.48 -20.67
CA ARG A 209 6.23 -7.43 -21.80
C ARG A 209 5.49 -7.48 -23.14
N GLY A 210 5.76 -6.50 -24.00
CA GLY A 210 5.13 -6.39 -25.33
C GLY A 210 3.70 -5.85 -25.31
N CYS A 211 3.23 -5.31 -24.19
CA CYS A 211 1.93 -4.66 -24.07
C CYS A 211 2.09 -3.18 -23.68
N GLU A 212 1.05 -2.37 -23.88
CA GLU A 212 1.07 -0.96 -23.48
C GLU A 212 1.25 -0.79 -21.96
N PRO A 213 1.92 0.26 -21.49
CA PRO A 213 1.92 0.63 -20.08
C PRO A 213 0.49 0.76 -19.55
N TYR A 214 0.24 0.24 -18.35
CA TYR A 214 -1.07 0.21 -17.67
C TYR A 214 -2.14 -0.68 -18.31
N SER A 215 -1.78 -1.57 -19.25
CA SER A 215 -2.72 -2.54 -19.86
C SER A 215 -2.97 -3.80 -19.01
N GLN A 216 -2.24 -3.98 -17.91
CA GLN A 216 -2.37 -5.16 -17.06
C GLN A 216 -3.63 -5.09 -16.17
N ASP A 217 -4.44 -6.16 -16.17
CA ASP A 217 -5.50 -6.34 -15.18
C ASP A 217 -4.88 -6.91 -13.88
N GLU A 218 -4.90 -6.11 -12.82
CA GLU A 218 -4.31 -6.46 -11.52
C GLU A 218 -5.11 -7.56 -10.79
N PHE A 219 -6.41 -7.71 -11.05
CA PHE A 219 -7.19 -8.82 -10.51
C PHE A 219 -6.73 -10.14 -11.11
N GLU A 220 -6.57 -10.19 -12.43
CA GLU A 220 -6.05 -11.37 -13.13
C GLU A 220 -4.59 -11.67 -12.80
N TRP A 221 -3.78 -10.62 -12.60
CA TRP A 221 -2.41 -10.77 -12.12
C TRP A 221 -2.37 -11.42 -10.72
N LEU A 222 -3.18 -10.93 -9.79
CA LEU A 222 -3.26 -11.44 -8.42
C LEU A 222 -3.73 -12.91 -8.38
N LYS A 223 -4.65 -13.30 -9.27
CA LYS A 223 -5.12 -14.69 -9.40
C LYS A 223 -3.99 -15.66 -9.74
N LYS A 224 -2.95 -15.22 -10.47
CA LYS A 224 -1.80 -16.05 -10.88
C LYS A 224 -0.72 -16.15 -9.80
N PHE A 225 -0.60 -15.14 -8.94
CA PHE A 225 0.49 -15.06 -7.97
C PHE A 225 0.36 -16.09 -6.83
N ARG A 226 1.41 -16.91 -6.65
CA ARG A 226 1.53 -17.93 -5.59
C ARG A 226 2.96 -17.91 -5.04
N TRP A 227 3.17 -17.28 -3.90
CA TRP A 227 4.52 -17.08 -3.34
C TRP A 227 5.24 -18.40 -3.04
N TRP A 228 4.51 -19.46 -2.66
CA TRP A 228 5.09 -20.76 -2.30
C TRP A 228 5.58 -21.58 -3.51
N HIS A 229 5.39 -21.09 -4.74
CA HIS A 229 6.04 -21.66 -5.92
C HIS A 229 7.38 -20.95 -6.25
N LEU A 230 7.76 -19.93 -5.47
CA LEU A 230 8.91 -19.07 -5.75
C LEU A 230 10.04 -19.22 -4.72
N VAL A 231 9.81 -19.97 -3.64
CA VAL A 231 10.77 -20.23 -2.54
C VAL A 231 10.70 -21.65 -2.03
#